data_AF-A0A0A0L103-F1
#
_entry.id   AF-A0A0A0L103-F1
#
_cell.length_a   1.000
_cell.length_b   1.000
_cell.length_c   1.000
_cell.angle_alpha   90.00
_cell.angle_beta   90.00
_cell.angle_gamma   90.00
#
_symmetry.space_group_name_H-M   'P 1'
#
loop_
_entity.id
_entity.type
_entity.pdbx_description
1 polymer ?
#
loop_
_entity_poly.entity_id
_entity_poly.type
_entity_poly.pdbx_seq_one_letter_code
_entity_poly.pdbx_strand_id
1 'polypeptide(L)'
;MVQYRQKGKSKSKFGYVAERLTFSIRVLLESAIHNCDEFQVKFKDVEKILDWEKTCPRQVEIPFKPCQSPASDFTGLPAVIDLACMKDAVNNIGGNSNKVIPLVGEKLTSKLRSQKFGSSSKNKPSVNIPVDLVIDHSVEVDMARSEKAVEANMELDFHRNKERFAFLK
;
A
#
# COMPACT_ATOMS: atom_id res chain seq x y z
N MET A 1 -11.65 12.64 17.33
CA MET A 1 -11.89 11.62 18.37
C MET A 1 -12.62 10.45 17.70
N VAL A 2 -11.95 9.36 17.37
CA VAL A 2 -12.57 8.22 16.67
C VAL A 2 -13.33 7.39 17.70
N GLN A 3 -14.66 7.33 17.58
CA GLN A 3 -15.49 6.50 18.45
C GLN A 3 -15.45 5.04 18.00
N TYR A 4 -15.03 4.16 18.89
CA TYR A 4 -15.13 2.70 18.74
C TYR A 4 -16.61 2.27 18.67
N ARG A 5 -17.16 2.20 17.45
CA ARG A 5 -18.51 1.65 17.20
C ARG A 5 -18.41 0.18 16.80
N GLN A 6 -18.16 -0.66 17.80
CA GLN A 6 -18.36 -2.11 17.70
C GLN A 6 -19.85 -2.40 17.44
N LYS A 7 -20.17 -3.09 16.35
CA LYS A 7 -21.47 -3.77 16.19
C LYS A 7 -21.55 -4.89 17.23
N GLY A 8 -22.09 -4.56 18.40
CA GLY A 8 -22.84 -5.50 19.23
C GLY A 8 -22.10 -6.36 20.25
N LYS A 9 -20.76 -6.41 20.34
CA LYS A 9 -20.10 -7.18 21.41
C LYS A 9 -18.88 -6.46 22.01
N SER A 10 -18.93 -6.30 23.35
CA SER A 10 -17.81 -6.01 24.27
C SER A 10 -17.08 -4.67 24.13
N LYS A 11 -17.72 -3.58 24.58
CA LYS A 11 -17.07 -2.29 24.86
C LYS A 11 -16.23 -2.27 26.16
N SER A 12 -16.13 -3.37 26.92
CA SER A 12 -15.70 -3.30 28.33
C SER A 12 -14.23 -3.61 28.62
N LYS A 13 -13.47 -4.27 27.73
CA LYS A 13 -12.08 -4.69 28.03
C LYS A 13 -10.99 -3.96 27.25
N PHE A 14 -11.26 -3.58 26.00
CA PHE A 14 -10.26 -2.94 25.12
C PHE A 14 -10.19 -1.41 25.28
N GLY A 15 -11.29 -0.75 25.65
CA GLY A 15 -11.36 0.71 25.72
C GLY A 15 -10.40 1.33 26.74
N TYR A 16 -10.35 0.79 27.95
CA TYR A 16 -9.50 1.29 29.03
C TYR A 16 -7.99 1.08 28.80
N VAL A 17 -7.61 -0.01 28.14
CA VAL A 17 -6.20 -0.31 27.86
C VAL A 17 -5.69 0.52 26.67
N ALA A 18 -6.54 0.76 25.67
CA ALA A 18 -6.19 1.57 24.51
C ALA A 18 -5.89 3.04 24.88
N GLU A 19 -6.52 3.58 25.94
CA GLU A 19 -6.29 4.94 26.42
C GLU A 19 -4.91 5.15 27.06
N ARG A 20 -4.23 4.08 27.49
CA ARG A 20 -2.86 4.12 28.01
C ARG A 20 -1.78 4.03 26.94
N LEU A 21 -2.11 3.51 25.75
CA LEU A 21 -1.15 3.34 24.66
C LEU A 21 -0.80 4.71 24.05
N THR A 22 0.43 4.85 23.56
CA THR A 22 0.84 6.03 22.78
C THR A 22 0.10 6.08 21.45
N PHE A 23 -0.05 7.28 20.89
CA PHE A 23 -0.83 7.49 19.67
C PHE A 23 -0.37 6.60 18.51
N SER A 24 0.95 6.44 18.32
CA SER A 24 1.54 5.60 17.27
C SER A 24 1.12 4.13 17.39
N ILE A 25 1.09 3.58 18.60
CA ILE A 25 0.68 2.18 18.83
C ILE A 25 -0.83 2.01 18.63
N ARG A 26 -1.63 3.04 18.91
CA ARG A 26 -3.08 2.99 18.62
C ARG A 26 -3.37 2.86 17.13
N VAL A 27 -2.58 3.51 16.26
CA VAL A 27 -2.71 3.36 14.80
C VAL A 27 -2.39 1.93 14.36
N LEU A 28 -1.34 1.32 14.94
CA LEU A 28 -1.01 -0.08 14.68
C LEU A 28 -2.13 -1.02 15.15
N LEU A 29 -2.65 -0.79 16.36
CA LEU A 29 -3.77 -1.56 16.92
C LEU A 29 -5.01 -1.45 16.03
N GLU A 30 -5.33 -0.24 15.55
CA GLU A 30 -6.46 0.00 14.67
C GLU A 30 -6.30 -0.75 13.34
N SER A 31 -5.11 -0.68 12.71
CA SER A 31 -4.81 -1.40 11.47
C SER A 31 -4.93 -2.92 11.67
N ALA A 32 -4.37 -3.45 12.76
CA ALA A 32 -4.42 -4.89 13.05
C ALA A 32 -5.86 -5.38 13.29
N ILE A 33 -6.68 -4.63 14.03
CA ILE A 33 -8.10 -4.98 14.27
C ILE A 33 -8.89 -4.95 12.96
N HIS A 34 -8.72 -3.93 12.13
CA HIS A 34 -9.46 -3.83 10.86
C HIS A 34 -9.06 -4.90 9.85
N ASN A 35 -7.82 -5.38 9.90
CA ASN A 35 -7.30 -6.37 8.97
C ASN A 35 -7.23 -7.79 9.54
N CYS A 36 -7.80 -8.02 10.74
CA CYS A 36 -7.82 -9.31 11.41
C CYS A 36 -8.61 -10.33 10.57
N ASP A 37 -7.90 -11.31 10.03
CA ASP A 37 -8.47 -12.33 9.14
C ASP A 37 -8.15 -13.77 9.55
N GLU A 38 -7.53 -13.95 10.72
CA GLU A 38 -7.05 -15.24 11.25
C GLU A 38 -6.08 -15.98 10.33
N PHE A 39 -5.55 -15.31 9.30
CA PHE A 39 -4.61 -15.88 8.35
C PHE A 39 -3.32 -15.08 8.32
N GLN A 40 -3.36 -13.85 7.78
CA GLN A 40 -2.23 -12.93 7.77
C GLN A 40 -2.14 -12.12 9.06
N VAL A 41 -3.27 -11.74 9.64
CA VAL A 41 -3.34 -11.03 10.92
C VAL A 41 -4.21 -11.84 11.87
N LYS A 42 -3.60 -12.39 12.92
CA LYS A 42 -4.30 -13.24 13.90
C LYS A 42 -4.73 -12.43 15.10
N PHE A 43 -5.76 -12.90 15.81
CA PHE A 43 -6.18 -12.28 17.06
C PHE A 43 -5.07 -12.19 18.11
N LYS A 44 -4.18 -13.19 18.15
CA LYS A 44 -2.98 -13.18 19.02
C LYS A 44 -2.06 -11.99 18.74
N ASP A 45 -2.01 -11.50 17.51
CA ASP A 45 -1.18 -10.35 17.15
C ASP A 45 -1.80 -9.05 17.67
N VAL A 46 -3.13 -8.95 17.68
CA VAL A 46 -3.85 -7.84 18.31
C VAL A 46 -3.58 -7.80 19.82
N GLU A 47 -3.59 -8.96 20.49
CA GLU A 47 -3.27 -9.06 21.92
C GLU A 47 -1.81 -8.65 22.21
N LYS A 48 -0.86 -9.03 21.35
CA LYS A 48 0.55 -8.60 21.49
C LYS A 48 0.71 -7.07 21.40
N ILE A 49 -0.04 -6.41 20.52
CA ILE A 49 -0.04 -4.94 20.38
C ILE A 49 -0.69 -4.30 21.60
N LEU A 50 -1.76 -4.90 22.12
CA LEU A 50 -2.43 -4.40 23.32
C LEU A 50 -1.51 -4.45 24.55
N ASP A 51 -0.71 -5.52 24.67
CA ASP A 51 0.29 -5.72 25.72
C ASP A 51 1.68 -5.14 25.35
N TRP A 52 1.72 -4.06 24.56
CA TRP A 52 2.94 -3.41 24.06
C TRP A 52 4.04 -3.19 25.12
N GLU A 53 3.65 -2.76 26.33
CA GLU A 53 4.58 -2.48 27.43
C GLU A 53 5.44 -3.70 27.82
N LYS A 54 4.88 -4.90 27.69
CA LYS A 54 5.56 -6.18 28.01
C LYS A 54 6.18 -6.84 26.79
N THR A 55 5.64 -6.60 25.60
CA THR A 55 6.13 -7.20 24.35
C THR A 55 7.29 -6.41 23.73
N CYS A 56 7.38 -5.10 23.97
CA CYS A 56 8.45 -4.25 23.45
C CYS A 56 9.87 -4.74 23.82
N PRO A 57 10.16 -5.10 25.10
CA PRO A 57 11.49 -5.64 25.46
C PRO A 57 11.81 -7.00 24.82
N ARG A 58 10.77 -7.74 24.37
CA ARG A 58 10.91 -9.07 23.76
C ARG A 58 11.04 -9.02 22.23
N GLN A 59 11.04 -7.83 21.63
CA GLN A 59 11.18 -7.60 20.19
C GLN A 59 10.25 -8.49 19.36
N VAL A 60 8.98 -8.56 19.76
CA VAL A 60 8.01 -9.41 19.06
C VAL A 60 7.60 -8.77 17.73
N GLU A 61 7.62 -9.56 16.66
CA GLU A 61 7.15 -9.14 15.35
C GLU A 61 5.62 -8.93 15.32
N ILE A 62 5.20 -7.87 14.65
CA ILE A 62 3.80 -7.45 14.54
C ILE A 62 3.49 -7.22 13.05
N PRO A 63 2.43 -7.83 12.50
CA PRO A 63 2.01 -7.56 11.14
C PRO A 63 1.42 -6.15 11.02
N PHE A 64 1.84 -5.42 10.00
CA PHE A 64 1.28 -4.10 9.67
C PHE A 64 0.86 -4.06 8.21
N LYS A 65 -0.40 -3.70 7.97
CA LYS A 65 -0.93 -3.44 6.62
C LYS A 65 -1.18 -1.94 6.49
N PRO A 66 -0.38 -1.21 5.70
CA PRO A 66 -0.60 0.21 5.48
C PRO A 66 -1.89 0.44 4.68
N CYS A 67 -2.47 1.63 4.81
CA CYS A 67 -3.67 2.02 4.06
C CYS A 67 -3.36 2.54 2.65
N GLN A 68 -2.09 2.89 2.37
CA GLN A 68 -1.60 3.33 1.08
C GLN A 68 -0.13 2.95 0.91
N SER A 69 0.30 2.64 -0.31
CA SER A 69 1.71 2.47 -0.66
C SER A 69 2.14 3.55 -1.64
N PRO A 70 2.82 4.62 -1.20
CA PRO A 70 3.47 5.53 -2.13
C PRO A 70 4.69 4.84 -2.75
N ALA A 71 4.93 5.08 -4.03
CA ALA A 71 6.16 4.69 -4.72
C ALA A 71 6.76 5.94 -5.36
N SER A 72 8.08 6.08 -5.29
CA SER A 72 8.80 7.04 -6.15
C SER A 72 9.07 6.38 -7.49
N ASP A 73 9.26 7.17 -8.53
CA ASP A 73 9.76 6.75 -9.85
C ASP A 73 10.92 5.73 -9.83
N PHE A 74 11.97 5.96 -9.04
CA PHE A 74 13.15 5.07 -9.00
C PHE A 74 12.90 3.72 -8.32
N THR A 75 11.98 3.66 -7.35
CA THR A 75 11.67 2.43 -6.62
C THR A 75 10.42 1.73 -7.16
N GLY A 76 9.55 2.48 -7.83
CA GLY A 76 8.34 2.00 -8.48
C GLY A 76 8.62 1.30 -9.79
N LEU A 77 9.61 1.75 -10.56
CA LEU A 77 9.95 1.15 -11.85
C LEU A 77 10.37 -0.33 -11.74
N PRO A 78 11.31 -0.73 -10.84
CA PRO A 78 11.62 -2.14 -10.60
C PRO A 78 10.40 -2.95 -10.15
N ALA A 79 9.53 -2.38 -9.31
CA ALA A 79 8.32 -3.07 -8.84
C ALA A 79 7.31 -3.36 -9.97
N VAL A 80 7.17 -2.44 -10.94
CA VAL A 80 6.33 -2.67 -12.13
C VAL A 80 6.96 -3.71 -13.06
N ILE A 81 8.29 -3.71 -13.21
CA ILE A 81 9.02 -4.73 -13.97
C ILE A 81 8.83 -6.11 -13.33
N ASP A 82 8.98 -6.22 -12.00
CA ASP A 82 8.75 -7.48 -11.29
C ASP A 82 7.32 -7.99 -11.50
N LEU A 83 6.32 -7.10 -11.46
CA LEU A 83 4.93 -7.46 -11.74
C LEU A 83 4.75 -7.98 -13.17
N ALA A 84 5.40 -7.36 -14.15
CA ALA A 84 5.39 -7.82 -15.55
C ALA A 84 6.06 -9.20 -15.68
N CYS A 85 7.24 -9.38 -15.08
CA CYS A 85 7.94 -10.66 -15.02
C CYS A 85 7.09 -11.76 -14.37
N MET A 86 6.38 -11.45 -13.29
CA MET A 86 5.46 -12.39 -12.63
C MET A 86 4.27 -12.75 -13.52
N LYS A 87 3.72 -11.79 -14.27
CA LYS A 87 2.65 -12.05 -15.25
C LYS A 87 3.13 -13.00 -16.34
N ASP A 88 4.31 -12.77 -16.88
CA ASP A 88 4.92 -13.61 -17.91
C ASP A 88 5.21 -15.01 -17.38
N ALA A 89 5.75 -15.12 -16.18
CA ALA A 89 5.98 -16.41 -15.51
C ALA A 89 4.67 -17.19 -15.32
N VAL A 90 3.60 -16.53 -14.86
CA VAL A 90 2.27 -17.16 -14.70
C VAL A 90 1.69 -17.59 -16.04
N ASN A 91 1.82 -16.78 -17.08
CA ASN A 91 1.39 -17.15 -18.44
C ASN A 91 2.15 -18.39 -18.95
N ASN A 92 3.47 -18.43 -18.75
CA ASN A 92 4.31 -19.55 -19.17
C ASN A 92 3.94 -20.87 -18.49
N ILE A 93 3.44 -20.82 -17.25
CA ILE A 93 2.98 -21.98 -16.48
C ILE A 93 1.50 -22.33 -16.81
N GLY A 94 0.86 -21.61 -17.74
CA GLY A 94 -0.55 -21.81 -18.12
C GLY A 94 -1.55 -21.29 -17.08
N GLY A 95 -1.08 -20.47 -16.14
CA GLY A 95 -1.92 -19.80 -15.14
C GLY A 95 -2.58 -18.54 -15.69
N ASN A 96 -3.49 -17.97 -14.89
CA ASN A 96 -4.17 -16.73 -15.25
C ASN A 96 -3.36 -15.51 -14.76
N SER A 97 -2.64 -14.85 -15.66
CA SER A 97 -1.84 -13.64 -15.37
C SER A 97 -2.66 -12.45 -14.87
N ASN A 98 -3.97 -12.37 -15.15
CA ASN A 98 -4.81 -11.29 -14.64
C ASN A 98 -5.01 -11.34 -13.11
N LYS A 99 -4.61 -12.45 -12.46
CA LYS A 99 -4.57 -12.54 -10.99
C LYS A 99 -3.31 -11.89 -10.40
N VAL A 100 -2.28 -11.68 -11.21
CA VAL A 100 -1.05 -10.99 -10.82
C VAL A 100 -1.30 -9.49 -10.96
N ILE A 101 -2.00 -8.97 -9.96
CA ILE A 101 -2.22 -7.55 -9.76
C ILE A 101 -1.70 -7.19 -8.37
N PRO A 102 -1.21 -5.96 -8.17
CA PRO A 102 -0.91 -5.48 -6.83
C PRO A 102 -2.15 -5.69 -5.95
N LEU A 103 -2.00 -6.45 -4.87
CA LEU A 103 -3.02 -6.58 -3.81
C LEU A 103 -3.30 -5.21 -3.16
N VAL A 104 -2.37 -4.30 -3.39
CA VAL A 104 -2.40 -2.87 -3.18
C VAL A 104 -2.97 -2.25 -4.46
N GLY A 105 -4.30 -2.16 -4.53
CA GLY A 105 -5.06 -1.60 -5.63
C GLY A 105 -4.49 -0.38 -6.36
N GLU A 106 -4.24 -0.56 -7.64
CA GLU A 106 -3.99 0.52 -8.57
C GLU A 106 -5.27 1.33 -8.82
N LYS A 107 -5.31 2.62 -8.46
CA LYS A 107 -6.42 3.52 -8.86
C LYS A 107 -6.47 3.76 -10.37
N LEU A 108 -5.37 3.47 -11.10
CA LEU A 108 -5.25 3.69 -12.55
C LEU A 108 -6.18 2.79 -13.38
N THR A 109 -6.60 1.64 -12.87
CA THR A 109 -7.45 0.70 -13.63
C THR A 109 -8.94 1.05 -13.66
N SER A 110 -9.38 2.06 -12.89
CA SER A 110 -10.79 2.46 -12.83
C SER A 110 -11.34 3.02 -14.14
N LYS A 111 -10.49 3.49 -15.07
CA LYS A 111 -10.92 3.92 -16.41
C LYS A 111 -11.03 2.80 -17.44
N LEU A 112 -10.39 1.65 -17.25
CA LEU A 112 -10.40 0.52 -18.20
C LEU A 112 -11.34 -0.62 -17.79
N ARG A 113 -11.82 -0.65 -16.54
CA ARG A 113 -12.61 -1.76 -15.99
C ARG A 113 -14.13 -1.63 -16.16
N SER A 114 -14.61 -0.88 -17.16
CA SER A 114 -16.06 -0.78 -17.46
C SER A 114 -16.60 -1.97 -18.27
N GLN A 115 -15.79 -2.96 -18.65
CA GLN A 115 -16.30 -4.14 -19.35
C GLN A 115 -15.95 -5.47 -18.65
N LYS A 116 -17.00 -6.04 -18.07
CA LYS A 116 -17.28 -7.46 -17.85
C LYS A 116 -16.29 -8.25 -16.97
N PHE A 117 -16.73 -8.56 -15.74
CA PHE A 117 -16.68 -9.93 -15.19
C PHE A 117 -17.74 -10.07 -14.10
N GLY A 118 -18.87 -10.69 -14.46
CA GLY A 118 -19.77 -11.29 -13.48
C GLY A 118 -19.33 -12.73 -13.24
N SER A 119 -19.13 -13.13 -11.98
CA SER A 119 -19.47 -14.45 -11.40
C SER A 119 -18.86 -14.61 -9.99
N SER A 120 -19.73 -14.43 -8.99
CA SER A 120 -19.86 -15.20 -7.74
C SER A 120 -18.59 -15.73 -7.02
N SER A 121 -18.18 -15.04 -5.96
CA SER A 121 -17.83 -15.66 -4.67
C SER A 121 -18.13 -14.66 -3.54
N LYS A 122 -18.96 -15.06 -2.59
CA LYS A 122 -19.55 -14.21 -1.55
C LYS A 122 -18.54 -13.92 -0.43
N ASN A 123 -18.56 -12.67 0.03
CA ASN A 123 -18.16 -12.19 1.37
C ASN A 123 -16.67 -12.09 1.73
N LYS A 124 -15.92 -11.21 1.05
CA LYS A 124 -14.88 -10.39 1.71
C LYS A 124 -14.53 -9.20 0.81
N PRO A 125 -14.60 -7.94 1.28
CA PRO A 125 -13.96 -6.86 0.54
C PRO A 125 -12.45 -7.10 0.64
N SER A 126 -11.83 -7.54 -0.46
CA SER A 126 -10.39 -7.41 -0.62
C SER A 126 -10.07 -5.92 -0.58
N VAL A 127 -9.47 -5.47 0.53
CA VAL A 127 -9.05 -4.08 0.72
C VAL A 127 -7.91 -3.84 -0.27
N ASN A 128 -8.26 -3.29 -1.43
CA ASN A 128 -7.31 -2.85 -2.43
C ASN A 128 -6.69 -1.53 -1.92
N ILE A 129 -5.46 -1.61 -1.41
CA ILE A 129 -4.72 -0.46 -0.87
C ILE A 129 -4.27 0.43 -2.05
N PRO A 130 -4.60 1.71 -2.18
CA PRO A 130 -4.11 2.54 -3.30
C PRO A 130 -2.58 2.56 -3.43
N VAL A 131 -2.06 2.43 -4.66
CA VAL A 131 -0.68 2.84 -5.01
C VAL A 131 -0.74 4.18 -5.72
N ASP A 132 0.03 5.14 -5.22
CA ASP A 132 0.29 6.42 -5.90
C ASP A 132 1.78 6.48 -6.26
N LEU A 133 2.07 6.66 -7.54
CA LEU A 133 3.44 6.83 -8.06
C LEU A 133 3.73 8.31 -8.22
N VAL A 134 4.81 8.78 -7.60
CA VAL A 134 5.25 10.18 -7.64
C VAL A 134 6.60 10.26 -8.36
N ILE A 135 6.69 11.16 -9.33
CA ILE A 135 7.94 11.49 -10.04
C ILE A 135 8.47 12.78 -9.43
N ASP A 136 9.47 12.67 -8.55
CA ASP A 136 10.04 13.79 -7.81
C ASP A 136 11.56 13.75 -7.71
N HIS A 137 12.20 12.67 -8.15
CA HIS A 137 13.65 12.47 -7.99
C HIS A 137 14.41 12.48 -9.32
N SER A 138 13.72 12.56 -10.46
CA SER A 138 14.35 12.54 -11.79
C SER A 138 14.98 13.88 -12.21
N VAL A 139 14.43 15.00 -11.74
CA VAL A 139 14.83 16.34 -12.20
C VAL A 139 16.21 16.72 -11.65
N GLU A 140 17.16 16.91 -12.55
CA GLU A 140 18.50 17.41 -12.25
C GLU A 140 18.60 18.93 -12.49
N VAL A 141 19.51 19.60 -11.79
CA VAL A 141 19.73 21.04 -11.93
C VAL A 141 20.87 21.30 -12.92
N ASP A 142 20.55 21.37 -14.21
CA ASP A 142 21.50 21.69 -15.28
C ASP A 142 21.69 23.20 -15.46
N MET A 143 20.60 23.96 -15.40
CA MET A 143 20.60 25.42 -15.40
C MET A 143 20.11 25.98 -14.06
N ALA A 144 20.74 27.06 -13.61
CA ALA A 144 20.38 27.76 -12.38
C ALA A 144 20.48 29.28 -12.56
N ARG A 145 19.81 30.06 -11.68
CA ARG A 145 19.83 31.54 -11.67
C ARG A 145 19.36 32.20 -12.98
N SER A 146 18.39 31.58 -13.65
CA SER A 146 17.72 32.12 -14.84
C SER A 146 16.22 31.89 -14.71
N GLU A 147 15.40 32.82 -15.21
CA GLU A 147 13.93 32.67 -15.22
C GLU A 147 13.48 31.46 -16.04
N LYS A 148 14.29 31.04 -17.03
CA LYS A 148 14.04 29.86 -17.87
C LYS A 148 14.61 28.55 -17.30
N ALA A 149 15.28 28.59 -16.15
CA ALA A 149 15.96 27.43 -15.60
C ALA A 149 15.00 26.26 -15.30
N VAL A 150 13.81 26.56 -14.79
CA VAL A 150 12.82 25.53 -14.46
C VAL A 150 12.33 24.80 -15.71
N GLU A 151 11.91 25.54 -16.73
CA GLU A 151 11.40 24.96 -17.99
C GLU A 151 12.48 24.15 -18.71
N ALA A 152 13.70 24.69 -18.79
CA ALA A 152 14.80 23.99 -19.44
C ALA A 152 15.22 22.69 -18.71
N ASN A 153 15.29 22.72 -17.37
CA ASN A 153 15.62 21.52 -16.59
C ASN A 153 14.52 20.46 -16.71
N MET A 154 13.24 20.86 -16.75
CA MET A 154 12.12 19.94 -16.98
C MET A 154 12.15 19.32 -18.38
N GLU A 155 12.47 20.11 -19.42
CA GLU A 155 12.58 19.59 -20.79
C GLU A 155 13.74 18.60 -20.94
N LEU A 156 14.88 18.89 -20.29
CA LEU A 156 16.02 17.99 -20.24
C LEU A 156 15.69 16.70 -19.47
N ASP A 157 15.00 16.78 -18.35
CA ASP A 157 14.53 15.61 -17.60
C ASP A 157 13.62 14.72 -18.46
N PHE A 158 12.67 15.33 -19.17
CA PHE A 158 11.78 14.60 -20.07
C PHE A 158 12.53 13.91 -21.21
N HIS A 159 13.57 14.54 -21.74
CA HIS A 159 14.40 13.95 -22.78
C HIS A 159 15.23 12.77 -22.24
N ARG A 160 15.87 12.93 -21.08
CA ARG A 160 16.73 11.91 -20.44
C ARG A 160 15.94 10.69 -19.99
N ASN A 161 14.77 10.90 -19.38
CA ASN A 161 13.95 9.86 -18.79
C ASN A 161 12.79 9.40 -19.69
N LYS A 162 12.85 9.70 -20.99
CA LYS A 162 11.78 9.40 -21.97
C LYS A 162 11.33 7.94 -21.94
N GLU A 163 12.27 6.99 -21.89
CA GLU A 163 11.96 5.55 -21.84
C GLU A 163 11.25 5.16 -20.54
N ARG A 164 11.69 5.74 -19.41
CA ARG A 164 11.08 5.48 -18.09
C ARG A 164 9.66 6.03 -18.03
N PHE A 165 9.44 7.25 -18.50
CA PHE A 165 8.10 7.84 -18.56
C PHE A 165 7.18 7.12 -19.54
N ALA A 166 7.71 6.62 -20.66
CA ALA A 166 6.93 5.79 -21.58
C ALA A 166 6.50 4.46 -20.95
N PHE A 167 7.32 3.89 -20.06
CA PHE A 167 7.00 2.65 -19.35
C PHE A 167 6.02 2.83 -18.18
N LEU A 168 6.04 4.00 -17.54
CA LEU A 168 5.14 4.33 -16.42
C LEU A 168 3.75 4.83 -16.85
N LYS A 169 3.55 5.08 -18.15
CA LYS A 169 2.29 5.61 -18.74
C LYS A 169 1.35 4.49 -19.19
#